data_AF-A0A244CSE3-F1
#
_entry.id   AF-A0A244CSE3-F1
#
_cell.length_a   1.000
_cell.length_b   1.000
_cell.length_c   1.000
_cell.angle_alpha   90.00
_cell.angle_beta   90.00
_cell.angle_gamma   90.00
#
_symmetry.space_group_name_H-M   'P 1'
#
loop_
_entity.id
_entity.type
_entity.pdbx_description
1 polymer ?
#
loop_
_entity_poly.entity_id
_entity_poly.type
_entity_poly.pdbx_seq_one_letter_code
_entity_poly.pdbx_strand_id
1 'polypeptide(L)'
;MIFEVLLLLNLAIVFFAIGFILRTRTLQKGRDDSKQKEIDSLCQQNVILRSEIEEVRGGLLSIGKRMLALEATTKELLQNQQELKFVDPDSKMYSRAVKMVELGADLDEIIKECELPRAEAELLISLHQQKS
;
A
#
# COMPACT_ATOMS: atom_id res chain seq x y z
N MET A 1 -59.67 -6.69 -71.40
CA MET A 1 -60.02 -5.70 -70.36
C MET A 1 -59.75 -6.20 -68.94
N ILE A 2 -60.28 -7.35 -68.50
CA ILE A 2 -60.05 -7.85 -67.12
C ILE A 2 -58.57 -8.12 -66.79
N PHE A 3 -57.81 -8.73 -67.72
CA PHE A 3 -56.39 -9.03 -67.50
C PHE A 3 -55.52 -7.77 -67.31
N GLU A 4 -55.75 -6.73 -68.12
CA GLU A 4 -55.08 -5.41 -68.00
C GLU A 4 -55.34 -4.76 -66.63
N VAL A 5 -56.58 -4.83 -66.14
CA VAL A 5 -56.95 -4.27 -64.83
C VAL A 5 -56.23 -5.00 -63.69
N LEU A 6 -56.12 -6.33 -63.75
CA LEU A 6 -55.38 -7.11 -62.74
C LEU A 6 -53.88 -6.80 -62.74
N LEU A 7 -53.29 -6.57 -63.91
CA LEU A 7 -51.87 -6.27 -64.05
C LEU A 7 -51.52 -4.91 -63.43
N LEU A 8 -52.35 -3.89 -63.70
CA LEU A 8 -52.20 -2.54 -63.11
C LEU A 8 -52.37 -2.55 -61.59
N LEU A 9 -53.32 -3.34 -61.06
CA LEU A 9 -53.57 -3.42 -59.63
C LEU A 9 -52.40 -4.07 -58.88
N ASN A 10 -51.78 -5.11 -59.45
CA ASN A 10 -50.57 -5.72 -58.89
C ASN A 10 -49.38 -4.74 -58.88
N LEU A 11 -49.17 -4.00 -59.97
CA LEU A 11 -48.10 -3.00 -60.07
C LEU A 11 -48.27 -1.88 -59.02
N ALA A 12 -49.51 -1.42 -58.81
CA ALA A 12 -49.83 -0.43 -57.79
C ALA A 12 -49.55 -0.95 -56.36
N ILE A 13 -49.90 -2.22 -56.07
CA ILE A 13 -49.61 -2.85 -54.77
C ILE A 13 -48.10 -2.93 -54.55
N VAL A 14 -47.33 -3.39 -55.54
CA VAL A 14 -45.87 -3.51 -55.43
C VAL A 14 -45.23 -2.14 -55.20
N PHE A 15 -45.66 -1.11 -55.95
CA PHE A 15 -45.17 0.25 -55.76
C PHE A 15 -45.46 0.78 -54.35
N PHE A 16 -46.68 0.58 -53.84
CA PHE A 16 -47.06 0.99 -52.49
C PHE A 16 -46.29 0.23 -51.40
N ALA A 17 -46.08 -1.08 -51.59
CA ALA A 17 -45.29 -1.91 -50.68
C ALA A 17 -43.82 -1.45 -50.62
N ILE A 18 -43.20 -1.14 -51.76
CA ILE A 18 -41.83 -0.61 -51.81
C ILE A 18 -41.75 0.75 -51.09
N GLY A 19 -42.69 1.66 -51.36
CA GLY A 19 -42.75 2.96 -50.68
C GLY A 19 -42.90 2.83 -49.16
N PHE A 20 -43.75 1.91 -48.70
CA PHE A 20 -43.94 1.62 -47.28
C PHE A 20 -42.67 1.03 -46.63
N ILE A 21 -41.98 0.12 -47.31
CA ILE A 21 -40.71 -0.47 -46.84
C ILE A 21 -39.61 0.60 -46.75
N LEU A 22 -39.50 1.49 -47.75
CA LEU A 22 -38.52 2.57 -47.72
C LEU A 22 -38.79 3.54 -46.56
N ARG A 23 -40.05 3.94 -46.36
CA ARG A 23 -40.45 4.84 -45.26
C ARG A 23 -40.17 4.25 -43.88
N THR A 24 -40.48 2.97 -43.69
CA THR A 24 -40.21 2.27 -42.42
C THR A 24 -38.71 2.10 -42.18
N ARG A 25 -37.91 1.85 -43.22
CA ARG A 25 -36.44 1.80 -43.13
C ARG A 25 -35.82 3.15 -42.77
N THR A 26 -36.30 4.26 -43.34
CA THR A 26 -35.79 5.60 -43.01
C THR A 26 -36.04 5.95 -41.54
N LEU A 27 -37.21 5.59 -41.00
CA LEU A 27 -37.54 5.79 -39.59
C LEU A 27 -36.76 4.86 -38.65
N GLN A 28 -36.51 3.61 -39.07
CA GLN A 28 -35.70 2.66 -38.29
C GLN A 28 -34.24 3.07 -38.19
N LYS A 29 -33.64 3.63 -39.25
CA LYS A 29 -32.24 4.05 -39.27
C LYS A 29 -31.89 5.03 -38.15
N GLY A 30 -32.76 6.00 -37.87
CA GLY A 30 -32.56 6.95 -36.75
C GLY A 30 -32.62 6.30 -35.36
N ARG A 31 -33.38 5.20 -35.21
CA ARG A 31 -33.45 4.43 -33.96
C ARG A 31 -32.21 3.58 -33.75
N ASP A 32 -31.65 3.02 -34.82
CA ASP A 32 -30.41 2.25 -34.77
C ASP A 32 -29.21 3.16 -34.50
N ASP A 33 -29.15 4.35 -35.10
CA ASP A 33 -28.12 5.36 -34.80
C ASP A 33 -28.15 5.79 -33.31
N SER A 34 -29.34 5.91 -32.72
CA SER A 34 -29.49 6.29 -31.30
C SER A 34 -28.97 5.19 -30.37
N LYS A 35 -29.30 3.93 -30.68
CA LYS A 35 -28.76 2.77 -29.94
C LYS A 35 -27.26 2.63 -30.12
N GLN A 36 -26.75 2.90 -31.32
CA GLN A 36 -25.31 2.84 -31.58
C GLN A 36 -24.57 3.88 -30.74
N LYS A 37 -25.09 5.11 -30.64
CA LYS A 37 -24.52 6.14 -29.76
C LYS A 37 -24.51 5.72 -28.29
N GLU A 38 -25.57 5.05 -27.83
CA GLU A 38 -25.63 4.52 -26.47
C GLU A 38 -24.55 3.46 -26.24
N ILE A 39 -24.41 2.49 -27.14
CA ILE A 39 -23.34 1.47 -27.10
C ILE A 39 -21.96 2.13 -27.11
N ASP A 40 -21.74 3.12 -27.97
CA ASP A 40 -20.46 3.82 -28.09
C ASP A 40 -20.13 4.56 -26.78
N SER A 41 -21.11 5.23 -26.17
CA SER A 41 -20.94 5.93 -24.90
C SER A 41 -20.66 4.97 -23.73
N LEU A 42 -21.35 3.83 -23.67
CA LEU A 42 -21.08 2.78 -22.68
C LEU A 42 -19.71 2.14 -22.87
N CYS A 43 -19.28 1.98 -24.13
CA CYS A 43 -17.95 1.49 -24.46
C CYS A 43 -16.88 2.48 -23.99
N GLN A 44 -17.07 3.78 -24.25
CA GLN A 44 -16.18 4.84 -23.77
C GLN A 44 -16.10 4.88 -22.24
N GLN A 45 -17.23 4.77 -21.54
CA GLN A 45 -17.25 4.69 -20.07
C GLN A 45 -16.48 3.48 -19.55
N ASN A 46 -16.63 2.31 -20.20
CA ASN A 46 -15.86 1.13 -19.84
C ASN A 46 -14.35 1.33 -20.02
N VAL A 47 -13.93 2.01 -21.10
CA VAL A 47 -12.51 2.32 -21.32
C VAL A 47 -11.97 3.25 -20.23
N ILE A 48 -12.73 4.29 -19.87
CA ILE A 48 -12.35 5.23 -18.79
C ILE A 48 -12.22 4.50 -17.46
N LEU A 49 -13.23 3.73 -17.07
CA LEU A 49 -13.20 2.95 -15.82
C LEU A 49 -12.03 1.97 -15.76
N ARG A 50 -11.69 1.34 -16.90
CA ARG A 50 -10.51 0.47 -16.98
C ARG A 50 -9.21 1.24 -16.77
N SER A 51 -9.11 2.46 -17.30
CA SER A 51 -7.95 3.34 -17.08
C SER A 51 -7.84 3.75 -15.61
N GLU A 52 -8.94 4.18 -14.99
CA GLU A 52 -8.97 4.55 -13.57
C GLU A 52 -8.57 3.38 -12.66
N ILE A 53 -9.03 2.17 -12.96
CA ILE A 53 -8.63 0.96 -12.22
C ILE A 53 -7.12 0.73 -12.32
N GLU A 54 -6.52 0.95 -13.50
CA GLU A 54 -5.10 0.74 -13.70
C GLU A 54 -4.26 1.79 -12.96
N GLU A 55 -4.72 3.05 -12.93
CA GLU A 55 -4.10 4.11 -12.11
C GLU A 55 -4.16 3.77 -10.62
N VAL A 56 -5.32 3.32 -10.12
CA VAL A 56 -5.48 2.90 -8.72
C VAL A 56 -4.58 1.71 -8.39
N ARG A 57 -4.48 0.72 -9.27
CA ARG A 57 -3.56 -0.43 -9.09
C ARG A 57 -2.11 0.02 -9.01
N GLY A 58 -1.69 0.93 -9.89
CA GLY A 58 -0.36 1.53 -9.84
C GLY A 58 -0.09 2.25 -8.52
N GLY A 59 -1.06 3.04 -8.05
CA GLY A 59 -1.01 3.70 -6.75
C GLY A 59 -0.88 2.72 -5.59
N LEU A 60 -1.68 1.65 -5.60
CA LEU A 60 -1.67 0.62 -4.55
C LEU A 60 -0.33 -0.14 -4.49
N LEU A 61 0.27 -0.44 -5.65
CA LEU A 61 1.59 -1.07 -5.72
C LEU A 61 2.67 -0.16 -5.10
N SER A 62 2.63 1.14 -5.40
CA SER A 62 3.55 2.12 -4.84
C SER A 62 3.41 2.21 -3.31
N ILE A 63 2.17 2.22 -2.80
CA ILE A 63 1.89 2.17 -1.37
C ILE A 63 2.43 0.89 -0.74
N GLY A 64 2.22 -0.27 -1.37
CA GLY A 64 2.76 -1.55 -0.91
C GLY A 64 4.28 -1.55 -0.78
N LYS A 65 5.01 -0.99 -1.77
CA LYS A 65 6.47 -0.84 -1.70
C LYS A 65 6.91 0.04 -0.53
N ARG A 66 6.22 1.16 -0.30
CA ARG A 66 6.51 2.06 0.82
C ARG A 66 6.21 1.42 2.17
N MET A 67 5.16 0.61 2.26
CA MET A 67 4.82 -0.14 3.47
C MET A 67 5.91 -1.16 3.81
N LEU A 68 6.40 -1.92 2.83
CA LEU A 68 7.51 -2.86 3.03
C LEU A 68 8.80 -2.14 3.46
N ALA A 69 9.10 -0.99 2.85
CA ALA A 69 10.25 -0.18 3.25
C ALA A 69 10.12 0.32 4.70
N LEU A 70 8.93 0.80 5.08
CA LEU A 70 8.66 1.25 6.45
C LEU A 70 8.75 0.10 7.45
N GLU A 71 8.26 -1.09 7.11
CA GLU A 71 8.38 -2.28 7.94
C GLU A 71 9.85 -2.65 8.16
N ALA A 72 10.67 -2.61 7.10
CA ALA A 72 12.11 -2.86 7.19
C ALA A 72 12.81 -1.86 8.10
N THR A 73 12.54 -0.56 7.93
CA THR A 73 13.08 0.49 8.82
C THR A 73 12.63 0.30 10.26
N THR A 74 11.37 -0.09 10.49
CA THR A 74 10.85 -0.33 11.84
C THR A 74 11.56 -1.50 12.50
N LYS A 75 11.81 -2.59 11.76
CA LYS A 75 12.58 -3.75 12.25
C LYS A 75 14.02 -3.37 12.60
N GLU A 76 14.68 -2.59 11.74
CA GLU A 76 16.04 -2.09 11.99
C GLU A 76 16.09 -1.23 13.25
N LEU A 77 15.16 -0.28 13.41
CA LEU A 77 15.06 0.55 14.61
C LEU A 77 14.83 -0.28 15.87
N LEU A 78 13.99 -1.32 15.80
CA LEU A 78 13.73 -2.21 16.92
C LEU A 78 14.98 -3.02 17.30
N GLN A 79 15.75 -3.50 16.31
CA GLN A 79 17.03 -4.16 16.56
C GLN A 79 18.03 -3.20 17.20
N ASN A 80 18.20 -2.00 16.66
CA ASN A 80 19.09 -0.97 17.23
C ASN A 80 18.68 -0.62 18.67
N GLN A 81 17.38 -0.54 18.94
CA GLN A 81 16.88 -0.28 20.29
C GLN A 81 17.17 -1.44 21.25
N GLN A 82 17.07 -2.69 20.78
CA GLN A 82 17.47 -3.85 21.57
C GLN A 82 18.97 -3.82 21.88
N GLU A 83 19.81 -3.57 20.88
CA GLU A 83 21.26 -3.44 21.05
C GLU A 83 21.60 -2.34 22.08
N LEU A 84 20.96 -1.18 21.97
CA LEU A 84 21.10 -0.09 22.95
C LEU A 84 20.63 -0.48 24.36
N LYS A 85 19.59 -1.31 24.51
CA LYS A 85 19.15 -1.81 25.82
C LYS A 85 20.15 -2.78 26.46
N PHE A 86 20.94 -3.50 25.66
CA PHE A 86 21.98 -4.41 26.17
C PHE A 86 23.32 -3.70 26.42
N VAL A 87 23.49 -2.49 25.90
CA VAL A 87 24.61 -1.61 26.22
C VAL A 87 24.15 -0.66 27.32
N ASP A 88 24.14 -1.14 28.56
CA ASP A 88 24.26 -0.27 29.72
C ASP A 88 25.78 -0.17 30.03
N PRO A 89 26.46 0.91 29.59
CA PRO A 89 27.90 1.07 29.80
C PRO A 89 28.26 1.02 31.29
N ASP A 90 27.37 1.56 32.12
CA ASP A 90 27.56 1.66 33.56
C ASP A 90 27.53 0.25 34.18
N SER A 91 26.64 -0.64 33.71
CA SER A 91 26.58 -2.03 34.20
C SER A 91 27.89 -2.81 34.03
N LYS A 92 28.66 -2.55 32.97
CA LYS A 92 29.97 -3.19 32.74
C LYS A 92 31.03 -2.61 33.67
N MET A 93 31.04 -1.29 33.87
CA MET A 93 31.95 -0.63 34.81
C MET A 93 31.66 -1.08 36.24
N TYR A 94 30.39 -1.16 36.65
CA TYR A 94 29.98 -1.68 37.96
C TYR A 94 30.36 -3.16 38.13
N SER A 95 30.12 -4.01 37.12
CA SER A 95 30.53 -5.43 37.20
C SER A 95 32.04 -5.60 37.32
N ARG A 96 32.83 -4.74 36.68
CA ARG A 96 34.29 -4.71 36.81
C ARG A 96 34.73 -4.22 38.19
N ALA A 97 34.15 -3.13 38.68
CA ALA A 97 34.44 -2.56 39.99
C ALA A 97 34.15 -3.57 41.13
N VAL A 98 33.02 -4.29 41.06
CA VAL A 98 32.68 -5.32 42.05
C VAL A 98 33.73 -6.43 42.11
N LYS A 99 34.24 -6.91 40.97
CA LYS A 99 35.33 -7.90 40.94
C LYS A 99 36.64 -7.37 41.53
N MET A 100 36.94 -6.08 41.32
CA MET A 100 38.13 -5.47 41.93
C MET A 100 37.99 -5.36 43.46
N VAL A 101 36.79 -5.04 43.95
CA VAL A 101 36.48 -5.06 45.39
C VAL A 101 36.64 -6.47 45.97
N GLU A 102 36.14 -7.51 45.28
CA GLU A 102 36.32 -8.92 45.68
C GLU A 102 37.79 -9.34 45.77
N LEU A 103 38.64 -8.78 44.91
CA LEU A 103 40.09 -8.99 44.92
C LEU A 103 40.84 -8.12 45.95
N GLY A 104 40.13 -7.25 46.67
CA GLY A 104 40.69 -6.38 47.70
C GLY A 104 41.38 -5.12 47.17
N ALA A 105 41.00 -4.65 45.97
CA ALA A 105 41.50 -3.39 45.43
C ALA A 105 41.13 -2.20 46.33
N ASP A 106 42.03 -1.22 46.41
CA ASP A 106 41.84 -0.02 47.23
C ASP A 106 40.85 0.98 46.57
N LEU A 107 40.27 1.87 47.38
CA LEU A 107 39.30 2.86 46.94
C LEU A 107 39.82 3.73 45.79
N ASP A 108 41.07 4.21 45.88
CA ASP A 108 41.66 5.10 44.87
C ASP A 108 41.94 4.36 43.55
N GLU A 109 42.20 3.05 43.62
CA GLU A 109 42.43 2.19 42.46
C GLU A 109 41.12 1.94 41.69
N ILE A 110 40.02 1.70 42.40
CA ILE A 110 38.68 1.51 41.81
C ILE A 110 38.20 2.80 41.14
N ILE A 111 38.37 3.95 41.79
CA ILE A 111 38.00 5.26 41.22
C ILE A 111 38.74 5.51 39.91
N LYS A 112 40.04 5.21 39.87
CA LYS A 112 40.89 5.45 38.70
C LYS A 112 40.61 4.49 37.55
N GLU A 113 40.39 3.20 37.84
CA GLU A 113 40.31 2.15 36.81
C GLU A 113 38.89 1.90 36.30
N CYS A 114 37.87 2.19 37.11
CA CYS A 114 36.46 2.06 36.75
C CYS A 114 35.77 3.42 36.52
N GLU A 115 36.51 4.52 36.67
CA GLU A 115 36.04 5.92 36.49
C GLU A 115 34.79 6.28 37.32
N LEU A 116 34.63 5.63 38.48
CA LEU A 116 33.49 5.82 39.38
C LEU A 116 33.69 7.04 40.29
N PRO A 117 32.64 7.83 40.57
CA PRO A 117 32.68 8.85 41.61
C PRO A 117 33.04 8.24 42.97
N ARG A 118 33.81 8.97 43.78
CA ARG A 118 34.26 8.50 45.11
C ARG A 118 33.12 7.96 45.98
N ALA A 119 31.98 8.68 46.03
CA ALA A 119 30.83 8.27 46.82
C ALA A 119 30.23 6.92 46.37
N GLU A 120 30.28 6.60 45.08
CA GLU A 120 29.79 5.33 44.54
C GLU A 120 30.77 4.17 44.82
N ALA A 121 32.07 4.43 44.71
CA ALA A 121 33.09 3.44 45.05
C ALA A 121 33.08 3.10 46.55
N GLU A 122 32.93 4.10 47.42
CA GLU A 122 32.77 3.90 48.88
C GLU A 122 31.50 3.10 49.21
N LEU A 123 30.39 3.37 48.54
CA LEU A 123 29.15 2.61 48.68
C LEU A 123 29.32 1.15 48.26
N LEU A 124 29.98 0.87 47.13
CA LEU A 124 30.22 -0.48 46.64
C LEU A 124 31.07 -1.32 47.61
N ILE A 125 32.14 -0.74 48.15
CA ILE A 125 33.02 -1.41 49.11
C ILE A 125 32.26 -1.71 50.40
N SER A 126 31.51 -0.75 50.94
CA SER A 126 30.75 -0.93 52.18
C SER A 126 29.63 -1.97 52.06
N LEU A 127 28.92 -2.01 50.92
CA LEU A 127 27.91 -3.03 50.65
C LEU A 127 28.52 -4.44 50.57
N HIS A 128 29.73 -4.58 50.01
CA HIS A 128 30.40 -5.87 49.90
C HIS A 128 30.94 -6.35 51.25
N GLN A 129 31.49 -5.44 52.07
CA GLN A 129 31.93 -5.73 53.44
C GLN A 129 30.78 -6.13 54.37
N GLN A 130 29.54 -5.67 54.12
CA GLN A 130 28.36 -6.09 54.87
C GLN A 130 27.81 -7.47 54.46
N LYS A 131 28.15 -7.96 53.25
CA LYS A 131 27.64 -9.22 52.71
C LYS A 131 28.59 -10.41 52.93
N SER A 132 29.84 -10.14 53.36
CA SER A 132 30.85 -11.15 53.70
C SER A 132 30.96 -11.42 55.20
#